data_AF-A0A2G8RL48-F1
#
_entry.id   AF-A0A2G8RL48-F1
#
_cell.length_a   1.000
_cell.length_b   1.000
_cell.length_c   1.000
_cell.angle_alpha   90.00
_cell.angle_beta   90.00
_cell.angle_gamma   90.00
#
_symmetry.space_group_name_H-M   'P 1'
#
loop_
_entity.id
_entity.type
_entity.pdbx_description
1 polymer ?
#
loop_
_entity_poly.entity_id
_entity_poly.type
_entity_poly.pdbx_seq_one_letter_code
_entity_poly.pdbx_strand_id
1 'polypeptide(L)'
;MPNPPKSAKLKPGVSLTLDKSWGQRQIADFQRLSIDWLREQFGDDVIHARADLDEDAYHIHAVIMPRVSVEMTRTNKKTGTKDVIATRRMLQPSKFAVIEDYEHAQDSVGAWFEGIGLDRGERRKDAFRNAVAQGETPPPKRMHTKTRDWWRKKDRELSKREHDLNARSELVDERSAEADAIIEITEAIGQGVVDPAAENSEGISPTQGHENDDAFLKALAHAKRSPKGASRVAKAFRSGWSTMFKKARQDAFQRVGDDFRLATKTLKDATVLLSNIGRALGPGFSADVGTLSTLTERLKKTLAAGKISYERSENKKITPEDRYLRE
;
A
#
# COMPACT_ATOMS: atom_id res chain seq x y z
N MET A 1 60.20 -8.10 -41.48
CA MET A 1 60.07 -8.68 -40.13
C MET A 1 58.66 -9.23 -39.99
N PRO A 2 58.46 -10.51 -39.64
CA PRO A 2 57.12 -11.05 -39.44
C PRO A 2 56.53 -10.47 -38.15
N ASN A 3 55.25 -10.10 -38.19
CA ASN A 3 54.50 -9.58 -37.05
C ASN A 3 54.60 -10.50 -35.82
N PRO A 4 54.73 -9.96 -34.60
CA PRO A 4 54.69 -10.78 -33.39
C PRO A 4 53.32 -11.48 -33.30
N PRO A 5 53.27 -12.76 -32.89
CA PRO A 5 52.00 -13.46 -32.71
C PRO A 5 51.13 -12.73 -31.70
N LYS A 6 49.85 -12.52 -32.05
CA LYS A 6 48.83 -11.98 -31.13
C LYS A 6 48.87 -12.80 -29.84
N SER A 7 49.15 -12.16 -28.71
CA SER A 7 49.18 -12.78 -27.39
C SER A 7 47.92 -13.62 -27.17
N ALA A 8 48.05 -14.95 -27.10
CA ALA A 8 46.95 -15.81 -26.69
C ALA A 8 46.67 -15.52 -25.22
N LYS A 9 45.61 -14.74 -24.94
CA LYS A 9 45.16 -14.50 -23.57
C LYS A 9 44.63 -15.82 -23.01
N LEU A 10 45.38 -16.42 -22.08
CA LEU A 10 44.89 -17.53 -21.26
C LEU A 10 43.67 -17.03 -20.49
N LYS A 11 42.52 -17.65 -20.71
CA LYS A 11 41.29 -17.37 -19.96
C LYS A 11 41.28 -18.26 -18.71
N PRO A 12 40.73 -17.79 -17.58
CA PRO A 12 40.51 -18.66 -16.42
C PRO A 12 39.67 -19.88 -16.85
N GLY A 13 40.11 -21.05 -16.41
CA GLY A 13 39.52 -22.34 -16.77
C GLY A 13 38.48 -22.82 -15.75
N VAL A 14 38.60 -22.38 -14.49
CA VAL A 14 37.72 -22.75 -13.38
C VAL A 14 37.58 -21.56 -12.42
N SER A 15 36.36 -21.34 -11.91
CA SER A 15 36.09 -20.39 -10.83
C SER A 15 35.32 -21.11 -9.70
N LEU A 16 35.75 -20.93 -8.47
CA LEU A 16 35.11 -21.44 -7.26
C LEU A 16 34.66 -20.25 -6.41
N THR A 17 33.39 -20.21 -6.00
CA THR A 17 32.79 -19.04 -5.36
C THR A 17 32.13 -19.40 -4.03
N LEU A 18 32.28 -18.54 -3.04
CA LEU A 18 31.65 -18.58 -1.73
C LEU A 18 30.95 -17.25 -1.45
N ASP A 19 29.80 -17.31 -0.78
CA ASP A 19 29.07 -16.13 -0.33
C ASP A 19 29.85 -15.37 0.76
N LYS A 20 29.88 -14.03 0.69
CA LYS A 20 30.59 -13.17 1.64
C LYS A 20 29.98 -13.09 3.03
N SER A 21 28.75 -13.57 3.22
CA SER A 21 28.10 -13.65 4.54
C SER A 21 28.78 -14.65 5.50
N TRP A 22 29.72 -15.45 4.99
CA TRP A 22 30.48 -16.43 5.77
C TRP A 22 31.63 -15.77 6.55
N GLY A 23 31.90 -16.27 7.75
CA GLY A 23 32.94 -15.76 8.63
C GLY A 23 34.36 -16.03 8.12
N GLN A 24 35.34 -15.27 8.62
CA GLN A 24 36.74 -15.36 8.18
C GLN A 24 37.34 -16.77 8.24
N ARG A 25 36.98 -17.56 9.27
CA ARG A 25 37.43 -18.95 9.41
C ARG A 25 36.96 -19.83 8.26
N GLN A 26 35.70 -19.66 7.85
CA GLN A 26 35.11 -20.44 6.77
C GLN A 26 35.69 -20.04 5.40
N ILE A 27 35.98 -18.76 5.20
CA ILE A 27 36.68 -18.28 4.00
C ILE A 27 38.08 -18.90 3.91
N ALA A 28 38.81 -18.96 5.03
CA ALA A 28 40.13 -19.59 5.08
C ALA A 28 40.06 -21.10 4.79
N ASP A 29 39.09 -21.82 5.37
CA ASP A 29 38.87 -23.24 5.12
C ASP A 29 38.49 -23.50 3.65
N PHE A 30 37.61 -22.66 3.08
CA PHE A 30 37.23 -22.72 1.67
C PHE A 30 38.43 -22.45 0.74
N GLN A 31 39.26 -21.45 1.04
CA GLN A 31 40.46 -21.15 0.26
C GLN A 31 41.43 -22.33 0.26
N ARG A 32 41.71 -22.90 1.44
CA ARG A 32 42.60 -24.05 1.58
C ARG A 32 42.08 -25.24 0.78
N LEU A 33 40.81 -25.62 0.98
CA LEU A 33 40.20 -26.74 0.29
C LEU A 33 40.11 -26.53 -1.22
N SER A 34 39.90 -25.30 -1.68
CA SER A 34 39.92 -24.95 -3.11
C SER A 34 41.28 -25.21 -3.75
N ILE A 35 42.36 -24.78 -3.10
CA ILE A 35 43.72 -25.01 -3.60
C ILE A 35 44.04 -26.50 -3.59
N ASP A 36 43.68 -27.22 -2.52
CA ASP A 36 43.92 -28.65 -2.39
C ASP A 36 43.15 -29.43 -3.47
N TRP A 37 41.87 -29.12 -3.70
CA TRP A 37 41.06 -29.75 -4.75
C TRP A 37 41.63 -29.49 -6.15
N LEU A 38 42.04 -28.25 -6.45
CA LEU A 38 42.65 -27.90 -7.74
C LEU A 38 43.93 -28.70 -7.99
N ARG A 39 44.75 -28.90 -6.96
CA ARG A 39 45.98 -29.71 -7.04
C ARG A 39 45.66 -31.20 -7.23
N GLU A 40 44.66 -31.72 -6.52
CA GLU A 40 44.23 -33.12 -6.66
C GLU A 40 43.74 -33.41 -8.09
N GLN A 41 42.92 -32.52 -8.66
CA GLN A 41 42.29 -32.76 -9.96
C GLN A 41 43.19 -32.44 -11.15
N PHE A 42 44.04 -31.42 -11.04
CA PHE A 42 44.80 -30.87 -12.18
C PHE A 42 46.32 -30.93 -12.00
N GLY A 43 46.83 -31.19 -10.80
CA GLY A 43 48.26 -31.30 -10.50
C GLY A 43 49.06 -30.08 -10.99
N ASP A 44 50.21 -30.36 -11.63
CA ASP A 44 51.14 -29.37 -12.16
C ASP A 44 50.61 -28.55 -13.35
N ASP A 45 49.42 -28.88 -13.85
CA ASP A 45 48.77 -28.09 -14.90
C ASP A 45 47.96 -26.90 -14.31
N VAL A 46 47.85 -26.77 -12.98
CA VAL A 46 47.44 -25.51 -12.34
C VAL A 46 48.60 -24.52 -12.40
N ILE A 47 48.55 -23.56 -13.32
CA ILE A 47 49.64 -22.58 -13.48
C ILE A 47 49.46 -21.34 -12.60
N HIS A 48 48.22 -21.05 -12.20
CA HIS A 48 47.89 -19.91 -11.35
C HIS A 48 46.54 -20.12 -10.66
N ALA A 49 46.44 -19.73 -9.39
CA ALA A 49 45.19 -19.62 -8.65
C ALA A 49 45.23 -18.34 -7.82
N ARG A 50 44.21 -17.50 -7.94
CA ARG A 50 44.10 -16.21 -7.24
C ARG A 50 42.73 -16.05 -6.60
N ALA A 51 42.71 -15.61 -5.35
CA ALA A 51 41.50 -15.23 -4.65
C ALA A 51 41.18 -13.74 -4.89
N ASP A 52 39.93 -13.46 -5.25
CA ASP A 52 39.40 -12.11 -5.44
C ASP A 52 38.46 -11.81 -4.26
N LEU A 53 38.83 -10.76 -3.51
CA LEU A 53 38.18 -10.36 -2.26
C LEU A 53 37.38 -9.06 -2.41
N ASP A 54 37.59 -8.34 -3.50
CA ASP A 54 37.08 -7.00 -3.80
C ASP A 54 35.76 -6.99 -4.60
N GLU A 55 35.29 -8.14 -5.09
CA GLU A 55 34.00 -8.29 -5.77
C GLU A 55 32.89 -8.77 -4.84
N ASP A 56 31.59 -8.70 -5.17
CA ASP A 56 30.47 -9.02 -4.26
C ASP A 56 30.51 -10.42 -3.58
N ALA A 57 31.19 -11.39 -4.19
CA ALA A 57 31.36 -12.73 -3.65
C ALA A 57 32.85 -13.10 -3.58
N TYR A 58 33.25 -13.82 -2.52
CA TYR A 58 34.61 -14.36 -2.45
C TYR A 58 34.75 -15.45 -3.51
N HIS A 59 35.76 -15.37 -4.37
CA HIS A 59 35.97 -16.44 -5.36
C HIS A 59 37.43 -16.58 -5.78
N ILE A 60 37.77 -17.77 -6.28
CA ILE A 60 39.11 -18.11 -6.73
C ILE A 60 39.09 -18.36 -8.23
N HIS A 61 39.90 -17.61 -8.98
CA HIS A 61 40.17 -17.86 -10.39
C HIS A 61 41.38 -18.77 -10.54
N ALA A 62 41.19 -19.90 -11.23
CA ALA A 62 42.27 -20.82 -11.57
C ALA A 62 42.51 -20.85 -13.09
N VAL A 63 43.78 -20.82 -13.47
CA VAL A 63 44.23 -21.02 -14.85
C VAL A 63 44.82 -22.42 -14.97
N ILE A 64 44.21 -23.26 -15.80
CA ILE A 64 44.60 -24.65 -16.03
C ILE A 64 45.19 -24.77 -17.44
N MET A 65 46.36 -25.39 -17.55
CA MET A 65 47.08 -25.57 -18.81
C MET A 65 47.26 -27.06 -19.14
N PRO A 66 46.25 -27.73 -19.75
CA PRO A 66 46.24 -29.17 -19.95
C PRO A 66 47.20 -29.62 -21.05
N ARG A 67 48.49 -29.76 -20.73
CA ARG A 67 49.54 -30.09 -21.71
C ARG A 67 49.60 -31.59 -21.94
N VAL A 68 49.50 -32.00 -23.21
CA VAL A 68 49.66 -33.39 -23.66
C VAL A 68 50.59 -33.47 -24.86
N SER A 69 51.32 -34.57 -24.99
CA SER A 69 52.07 -34.90 -26.20
C SER A 69 51.22 -35.85 -27.05
N VAL A 70 50.90 -35.45 -28.27
CA VAL A 70 50.04 -36.20 -29.19
C VAL A 70 50.86 -36.64 -30.38
N GLU A 71 50.83 -37.94 -30.67
CA GLU A 71 51.36 -38.49 -31.90
C GLU A 71 50.38 -38.24 -33.05
N MET A 72 50.84 -37.50 -34.05
CA MET A 72 50.11 -37.29 -35.28
C MET A 72 50.36 -38.50 -36.18
N THR A 73 49.32 -39.26 -36.47
CA THR A 73 49.40 -40.39 -37.40
C THR A 73 48.88 -40.00 -38.78
N ARG A 74 49.52 -40.50 -39.83
CA ARG A 74 48.99 -40.42 -41.20
C ARG A 74 48.73 -41.83 -41.71
N THR A 75 47.52 -42.06 -42.22
CA THR A 75 47.21 -43.33 -42.88
C THR A 75 47.83 -43.33 -44.27
N ASN A 76 48.66 -44.33 -44.55
CA ASN A 76 49.17 -44.60 -45.88
C ASN A 76 48.03 -45.18 -46.74
N LYS A 77 47.66 -44.47 -47.81
CA LYS A 77 46.52 -44.84 -48.66
C LYS A 77 46.72 -46.14 -49.45
N LYS A 78 47.97 -46.60 -49.62
CA LYS A 78 48.30 -47.81 -50.39
C LYS A 78 48.32 -49.07 -49.53
N THR A 79 48.84 -48.96 -48.31
CA THR A 79 49.03 -50.09 -47.39
C THR A 79 47.99 -50.14 -46.27
N GLY A 80 47.22 -49.07 -46.07
CA GLY A 80 46.24 -48.95 -44.98
C GLY A 80 46.86 -48.76 -43.59
N THR A 81 48.19 -48.75 -43.48
CA THR A 81 48.92 -48.62 -42.21
C THR A 81 48.91 -47.18 -41.70
N LYS A 82 48.83 -47.00 -40.38
CA LYS A 82 48.95 -45.70 -39.71
C LYS A 82 50.38 -45.51 -39.24
N ASP A 83 51.08 -44.56 -39.85
CA ASP A 83 52.46 -44.24 -39.47
C ASP A 83 52.47 -42.95 -38.65
N VAL A 84 53.24 -42.92 -37.57
CA VAL A 84 53.45 -41.70 -36.77
C VAL A 84 54.36 -40.77 -37.55
N ILE A 85 53.85 -39.57 -37.88
CA ILE A 85 54.57 -38.59 -38.70
C ILE A 85 55.21 -37.46 -37.88
N ALA A 86 54.70 -37.19 -36.68
CA ALA A 86 55.25 -36.18 -35.78
C ALA A 86 54.63 -36.30 -34.39
N THR A 87 55.38 -35.92 -33.35
CA THR A 87 54.85 -35.73 -31.99
C THR A 87 54.71 -34.23 -31.72
N ARG A 88 53.52 -33.78 -31.29
CA ARG A 88 53.24 -32.37 -31.00
C ARG A 88 52.74 -32.19 -29.57
N ARG A 89 53.17 -31.11 -28.92
CA ARG A 89 52.58 -30.67 -27.65
C ARG A 89 51.31 -29.88 -27.93
N MET A 90 50.19 -30.30 -27.33
CA MET A 90 48.88 -29.69 -27.51
C MET A 90 48.24 -29.40 -26.15
N LEU A 91 47.24 -28.50 -26.17
CA LEU A 91 46.33 -28.30 -25.04
C LEU A 91 45.11 -29.19 -25.25
N GLN A 92 44.91 -30.20 -24.40
CA GLN A 92 43.75 -31.08 -24.46
C GLN A 92 43.06 -31.15 -23.09
N PRO A 93 42.01 -30.33 -22.87
CA PRO A 93 41.26 -30.33 -21.61
C PRO A 93 40.68 -31.71 -21.25
N SER A 94 40.37 -32.55 -22.24
CA SER A 94 39.89 -33.92 -22.07
C SER A 94 40.88 -34.87 -21.40
N LYS A 95 42.14 -34.44 -21.15
CA LYS A 95 43.07 -35.17 -20.27
C LYS A 95 42.48 -35.37 -18.86
N PHE A 96 41.63 -34.44 -18.42
CA PHE A 96 41.05 -34.45 -17.07
C PHE A 96 39.61 -34.95 -17.10
N ALA A 97 39.34 -36.03 -16.36
CA ALA A 97 37.99 -36.60 -16.24
C ALA A 97 36.96 -35.57 -15.73
N VAL A 98 37.39 -34.68 -14.84
CA VAL A 98 36.59 -33.58 -14.28
C VAL A 98 36.18 -32.51 -15.33
N ILE A 99 36.82 -32.48 -16.50
CA ILE A 99 36.44 -31.57 -17.60
C ILE A 99 35.59 -32.31 -18.66
N GLU A 100 35.84 -33.60 -18.84
CA GLU A 100 35.09 -34.43 -19.79
C GLU A 100 33.63 -34.60 -19.37
N ASP A 101 33.38 -34.83 -18.07
CA ASP A 101 32.04 -34.97 -17.51
C ASP A 101 31.74 -33.92 -16.44
N TYR A 102 30.89 -32.96 -16.81
CA TYR A 102 30.45 -31.90 -15.91
C TYR A 102 29.62 -32.40 -14.71
N GLU A 103 28.89 -33.51 -14.82
CA GLU A 103 28.15 -34.07 -13.67
C GLU A 103 29.12 -34.66 -12.65
N HIS A 104 30.11 -35.43 -13.13
CA HIS A 104 31.22 -35.90 -12.30
C HIS A 104 31.99 -34.74 -11.65
N ALA A 105 32.25 -33.66 -12.39
CA ALA A 105 32.91 -32.47 -11.88
C ALA A 105 32.17 -31.85 -10.70
N GLN A 106 30.86 -31.67 -10.87
CA GLN A 106 30.02 -31.07 -9.85
C GLN A 106 29.91 -31.99 -8.63
N ASP A 107 29.81 -33.30 -8.83
CA ASP A 107 29.73 -34.29 -7.74
C ASP A 107 31.05 -34.37 -6.95
N SER A 108 32.20 -34.36 -7.66
CA SER A 108 33.54 -34.33 -7.05
C SER A 108 33.74 -33.09 -6.18
N VAL A 109 33.45 -31.90 -6.71
CA VAL A 109 33.59 -30.66 -5.94
C VAL A 109 32.57 -30.61 -4.79
N GLY A 110 31.33 -31.07 -4.99
CA GLY A 110 30.33 -31.12 -3.92
C GLY A 110 30.77 -31.99 -2.74
N ALA A 111 31.23 -33.22 -3.02
CA ALA A 111 31.74 -34.12 -1.98
C ALA A 111 32.99 -33.57 -1.27
N TRP A 112 33.87 -32.87 -2.00
CA TRP A 112 35.09 -32.30 -1.42
C TRP A 112 34.82 -31.21 -0.38
N PHE A 113 33.78 -30.40 -0.60
CA PHE A 113 33.44 -29.28 0.28
C PHE A 113 32.32 -29.58 1.29
N GLU A 114 31.75 -30.78 1.27
CA GLU A 114 30.73 -31.22 2.25
C GLU A 114 31.23 -31.08 3.70
N GLY A 115 32.52 -31.35 3.93
CA GLY A 115 33.16 -31.24 5.25
C GLY A 115 33.16 -29.81 5.85
N ILE A 116 32.93 -28.78 5.04
CA ILE A 116 32.76 -27.39 5.51
C ILE A 116 31.32 -26.90 5.42
N GLY A 117 30.37 -27.80 5.16
CA GLY A 117 28.94 -27.52 5.06
C GLY A 117 28.51 -26.92 3.72
N LEU A 118 29.28 -27.12 2.65
CA LEU A 118 28.84 -26.76 1.29
C LEU A 118 28.32 -28.00 0.57
N ASP A 119 27.08 -27.91 0.13
CA ASP A 119 26.43 -29.00 -0.58
C ASP A 119 26.59 -28.92 -2.09
N ARG A 120 26.55 -30.10 -2.69
CA ARG A 120 26.35 -30.27 -4.12
C ARG A 120 25.06 -29.59 -4.57
N GLY A 121 25.14 -28.72 -5.59
CA GLY A 121 23.97 -28.10 -6.20
C GLY A 121 22.99 -29.12 -6.80
N GLU A 122 21.78 -28.68 -7.18
CA GLU A 122 20.73 -29.59 -7.67
C GLU A 122 21.15 -30.45 -8.87
N ARG A 123 20.81 -31.75 -8.83
CA ARG A 123 20.97 -32.73 -9.92
C ARG A 123 19.91 -32.57 -11.01
N ARG A 124 19.87 -31.39 -11.64
CA ARG A 124 18.85 -31.05 -12.65
C ARG A 124 18.91 -31.88 -13.93
N LYS A 125 20.11 -32.33 -14.35
CA LYS A 125 20.26 -33.14 -15.56
C LYS A 125 19.75 -34.58 -15.34
N ASP A 126 19.90 -35.13 -14.14
CA ASP A 126 19.20 -36.36 -13.73
C ASP A 126 17.69 -36.18 -13.71
N ALA A 127 17.21 -35.09 -13.08
CA ALA A 127 15.78 -34.79 -13.07
C ALA A 127 15.21 -34.62 -14.48
N PHE A 128 15.98 -34.03 -15.39
CA PHE A 128 15.63 -33.92 -16.81
C PHE A 128 15.54 -35.31 -17.47
N ARG A 129 16.53 -36.18 -17.27
CA ARG A 129 16.53 -37.55 -17.81
C ARG A 129 15.32 -38.35 -17.30
N ASN A 130 15.02 -38.24 -16.01
CA ASN A 130 13.90 -38.93 -15.39
C ASN A 130 12.55 -38.43 -15.92
N ALA A 131 12.36 -37.10 -16.00
CA ALA A 131 11.12 -36.52 -16.53
C ALA A 131 10.88 -36.94 -17.99
N VAL A 132 11.93 -36.94 -18.83
CA VAL A 132 11.84 -37.41 -20.22
C VAL A 132 11.51 -38.90 -20.28
N ALA A 133 12.13 -39.73 -19.44
CA ALA A 133 11.85 -41.17 -19.39
C ALA A 133 10.41 -41.47 -18.93
N GLN A 134 9.83 -40.61 -18.08
CA GLN A 134 8.46 -40.70 -17.58
C GLN A 134 7.42 -40.03 -18.50
N GLY A 135 7.85 -39.36 -19.58
CA GLY A 135 6.97 -38.63 -20.48
C GLY A 135 6.43 -37.32 -19.91
N GLU A 136 7.02 -36.81 -18.83
CA GLU A 136 6.64 -35.56 -18.17
C GLU A 136 7.36 -34.35 -18.79
N THR A 137 6.87 -33.14 -18.47
CA THR A 137 7.54 -31.91 -18.92
C THR A 137 8.81 -31.69 -18.09
N PRO A 138 10.00 -31.69 -18.72
CA PRO A 138 11.24 -31.57 -17.99
C PRO A 138 11.44 -30.16 -17.40
N PRO A 139 12.24 -30.03 -16.32
CA PRO A 139 12.54 -28.72 -15.75
C PRO A 139 13.25 -27.82 -16.77
N PRO A 140 12.99 -26.50 -16.74
CA PRO A 140 13.60 -25.57 -17.69
C PRO A 140 15.12 -25.53 -17.51
N LYS A 141 15.83 -25.48 -18.64
CA LYS A 141 17.29 -25.39 -18.66
C LYS A 141 17.73 -24.04 -18.08
N ARG A 142 18.62 -24.08 -17.07
CA ARG A 142 19.29 -22.87 -16.58
C ARG A 142 20.40 -22.51 -17.56
N MET A 143 20.33 -21.30 -18.11
CA MET A 143 21.38 -20.75 -18.97
C MET A 143 22.33 -19.92 -18.12
N HIS A 144 23.63 -20.14 -18.31
CA HIS A 144 24.63 -19.24 -17.75
C HIS A 144 24.36 -17.82 -18.26
N THR A 145 24.23 -16.88 -17.33
CA THR A 145 24.03 -15.46 -17.63
C THR A 145 25.33 -14.74 -17.33
N LYS A 146 25.78 -13.89 -18.26
CA LYS A 146 26.96 -13.05 -18.03
C LYS A 146 26.68 -12.09 -16.87
N THR A 147 27.67 -11.82 -16.02
CA THR A 147 27.53 -10.95 -14.85
C THR A 147 26.85 -9.61 -15.17
N ARG A 148 27.27 -8.95 -16.26
CA ARG A 148 26.67 -7.68 -16.72
C ARG A 148 25.19 -7.80 -17.06
N ASP A 149 24.79 -8.90 -17.70
CA ASP A 149 23.39 -9.10 -18.10
C ASP A 149 22.53 -9.44 -16.88
N TRP A 150 23.11 -10.13 -15.88
CA TRP A 150 22.48 -10.37 -14.59
C TRP A 150 22.27 -9.07 -13.79
N TRP A 151 23.30 -8.20 -13.70
CA TRP A 151 23.17 -6.87 -13.08
C TRP A 151 22.09 -6.03 -13.74
N ARG A 152 22.10 -5.93 -15.07
CA ARG A 152 21.06 -5.19 -15.81
C ARG A 152 19.65 -5.70 -15.50
N LYS A 153 19.48 -7.02 -15.31
CA LYS A 153 18.18 -7.60 -14.94
C LYS A 153 17.82 -7.24 -13.49
N LYS A 154 18.79 -7.31 -12.57
CA LYS A 154 18.60 -6.97 -11.16
C LYS A 154 18.29 -5.50 -10.95
N ASP A 155 18.98 -4.60 -11.63
CA ASP A 155 18.70 -3.17 -11.57
C ASP A 155 17.26 -2.86 -12.01
N ARG A 156 16.80 -3.49 -13.10
CA ARG A 156 15.41 -3.35 -13.55
C ARG A 156 14.39 -3.87 -12.53
N GLU A 157 14.68 -5.02 -11.91
CA GLU A 157 13.82 -5.57 -10.85
C GLU A 157 13.75 -4.63 -9.64
N LEU A 158 14.89 -4.06 -9.24
CA LEU A 158 14.99 -3.11 -8.14
C LEU A 158 14.25 -1.81 -8.44
N SER A 159 14.48 -1.19 -9.61
CA SER A 159 13.79 0.04 -10.00
C SER A 159 12.28 -0.16 -10.10
N LYS A 160 11.81 -1.32 -10.59
CA LYS A 160 10.38 -1.64 -10.61
C LYS A 160 9.82 -1.75 -9.19
N ARG A 161 10.53 -2.45 -8.30
CA ARG A 161 10.12 -2.59 -6.90
C ARG A 161 10.08 -1.25 -6.18
N GLU A 162 11.06 -0.40 -6.41
CA GLU A 162 11.12 0.95 -5.85
C GLU A 162 9.94 1.80 -6.33
N HIS A 163 9.64 1.79 -7.63
CA HIS A 163 8.47 2.46 -8.18
C HIS A 163 7.16 1.94 -7.59
N ASP A 164 7.00 0.62 -7.49
CA ASP A 164 5.80 0.00 -6.90
C ASP A 164 5.65 0.34 -5.41
N LEU A 165 6.77 0.43 -4.67
CA LEU A 165 6.76 0.85 -3.27
C LEU A 165 6.42 2.33 -3.12
N ASN A 166 6.98 3.20 -3.96
CA ASN A 166 6.69 4.62 -3.94
C ASN A 166 5.21 4.88 -4.23
N ALA A 167 4.65 4.24 -5.27
CA ALA A 167 3.23 4.34 -5.60
C ALA A 167 2.32 3.86 -4.45
N ARG A 168 2.73 2.80 -3.73
CA ARG A 168 1.99 2.34 -2.53
C ARG A 168 2.10 3.33 -1.37
N SER A 169 3.28 3.92 -1.18
CA SER A 169 3.49 4.95 -0.15
C SER A 169 2.60 6.15 -0.41
N GLU A 170 2.59 6.68 -1.64
CA GLU A 170 1.74 7.80 -2.04
C GLU A 170 0.25 7.51 -1.80
N LEU A 171 -0.22 6.30 -2.11
CA LEU A 171 -1.60 5.89 -1.83
C LEU A 171 -1.92 5.80 -0.34
N VAL A 172 -0.97 5.35 0.49
CA VAL A 172 -1.11 5.31 1.95
C VAL A 172 -1.11 6.73 2.52
N ASP A 173 -0.25 7.61 2.01
CA ASP A 173 -0.17 9.01 2.42
C ASP A 173 -1.46 9.76 2.06
N GLU A 174 -2.02 9.55 0.87
CA GLU A 174 -3.32 10.11 0.48
C GLU A 174 -4.45 9.61 1.40
N ARG A 175 -4.49 8.30 1.70
CA ARG A 175 -5.50 7.73 2.60
C ARG A 175 -5.36 8.20 4.04
N SER A 176 -4.14 8.35 4.54
CA SER A 176 -3.89 8.87 5.88
C SER A 176 -4.31 10.34 5.97
N ALA A 177 -3.97 11.17 4.96
CA ALA A 177 -4.41 12.55 4.91
C ALA A 177 -5.94 12.68 4.81
N GLU A 178 -6.62 11.80 4.06
CA GLU A 178 -8.09 11.71 4.06
C GLU A 178 -8.65 11.36 5.46
N ALA A 179 -8.09 10.37 6.14
CA ALA A 179 -8.53 9.94 7.46
C ALA A 179 -8.34 11.04 8.51
N ASP A 180 -7.17 11.66 8.55
CA ASP A 180 -6.86 12.77 9.47
C ASP A 180 -7.81 13.95 9.24
N ALA A 181 -8.07 14.31 7.98
CA ALA A 181 -9.03 15.36 7.66
C ALA A 181 -10.46 15.00 8.11
N ILE A 182 -10.87 13.74 7.97
CA ILE A 182 -12.19 13.30 8.44
C ILE A 182 -12.29 13.43 9.96
N ILE A 183 -11.28 12.97 10.70
CA ILE A 183 -11.25 12.99 12.16
C ILE A 183 -11.31 14.43 12.65
N GLU A 184 -10.39 15.29 12.19
CA GLU A 184 -10.27 16.67 12.68
C GLU A 184 -11.52 17.52 12.36
N ILE A 185 -12.10 17.38 11.16
CA ILE A 185 -13.34 18.09 10.83
C ILE A 185 -14.50 17.58 11.69
N THR A 186 -14.59 16.27 11.93
CA THR A 186 -15.66 15.68 12.75
C THR A 186 -15.54 16.14 14.20
N GLU A 187 -14.34 16.20 14.75
CA GLU A 187 -14.08 16.73 16.09
C GLU A 187 -14.46 18.21 16.19
N ALA A 188 -14.09 19.02 15.19
CA ALA A 188 -14.45 20.44 15.14
C ALA A 188 -15.98 20.67 15.02
N ILE A 189 -16.70 19.79 14.30
CA ILE A 189 -18.17 19.79 14.30
C ILE A 189 -18.72 19.42 15.69
N GLY A 190 -18.14 18.41 16.33
CA GLY A 190 -18.53 17.99 17.69
C GLY A 190 -18.34 19.09 18.74
N GLN A 191 -17.34 19.94 18.55
CA GLN A 191 -17.08 21.12 19.39
C GLN A 191 -17.97 22.33 19.05
N GLY A 192 -18.77 22.25 17.97
CA GLY A 192 -19.66 23.33 17.54
C GLY A 192 -18.96 24.50 16.84
N VAL A 193 -17.67 24.35 16.51
CA VAL A 193 -16.89 25.44 15.87
C VAL A 193 -17.01 25.42 14.35
N VAL A 194 -17.34 24.28 13.74
CA VAL A 194 -17.63 24.15 12.31
C VAL A 194 -19.14 24.03 12.08
N ASP A 195 -19.69 24.80 11.15
CA ASP A 195 -21.08 24.66 10.71
C ASP A 195 -21.19 23.62 9.58
N PRO A 196 -21.76 22.43 9.86
CA PRO A 196 -21.94 21.38 8.86
C PRO A 196 -23.05 21.67 7.85
N ALA A 197 -23.92 22.65 8.10
CA ALA A 197 -25.05 23.02 7.25
C ALA A 197 -24.74 24.17 6.29
N ALA A 198 -23.60 24.83 6.45
CA ALA A 198 -23.19 25.90 5.56
C ALA A 198 -23.09 25.41 4.10
N GLU A 199 -23.74 26.14 3.19
CA GLU A 199 -23.62 25.93 1.74
C GLU A 199 -22.26 26.45 1.26
N ASN A 200 -21.21 25.71 1.58
CA ASN A 200 -19.89 25.97 1.04
C ASN A 200 -19.50 24.83 0.09
N SER A 201 -19.28 25.16 -1.19
CA SER A 201 -18.92 24.18 -2.22
C SER A 201 -17.45 23.76 -2.14
N GLU A 202 -16.62 24.55 -1.45
CA GLU A 202 -15.15 24.40 -1.48
C GLU A 202 -14.51 24.09 -0.12
N GLY A 203 -15.28 23.91 0.95
CA GLY A 203 -14.67 23.59 2.25
C GLY A 203 -15.61 23.56 3.44
N ILE A 204 -15.00 23.65 4.63
CA ILE A 204 -15.68 23.77 5.92
C ILE A 204 -15.86 25.25 6.26
N SER A 205 -16.98 25.59 6.91
CA SER A 205 -17.26 26.96 7.34
C SER A 205 -17.28 27.03 8.87
N PRO A 206 -16.77 28.11 9.48
CA PRO A 206 -16.86 28.30 10.91
C PRO A 206 -18.28 28.67 11.32
N THR A 207 -18.66 28.33 12.55
CA THR A 207 -19.84 28.89 13.21
C THR A 207 -19.53 30.34 13.61
N GLN A 208 -20.53 31.24 13.56
CA GLN A 208 -20.32 32.66 13.86
C GLN A 208 -19.58 32.87 15.19
N GLY A 209 -18.48 33.62 15.16
CA GLY A 209 -17.65 33.92 16.32
C GLY A 209 -16.51 32.94 16.61
N HIS A 210 -16.43 31.82 15.88
CA HIS A 210 -15.42 30.77 16.07
C HIS A 210 -14.35 30.73 14.97
N GLU A 211 -14.18 31.83 14.21
CA GLU A 211 -13.28 31.92 13.06
C GLU A 211 -11.79 31.79 13.42
N ASN A 212 -11.45 32.14 14.66
CA ASN A 212 -10.07 32.10 15.17
C ASN A 212 -9.83 30.97 16.18
N ASP A 213 -10.79 30.04 16.33
CA ASP A 213 -10.63 28.92 17.25
C ASP A 213 -9.60 27.94 16.70
N ASP A 214 -8.71 27.46 17.59
CA ASP A 214 -7.60 26.57 17.23
C ASP A 214 -8.11 25.28 16.56
N ALA A 215 -9.24 24.75 17.06
CA ALA A 215 -9.92 23.59 16.48
C ALA A 215 -10.43 23.83 15.06
N PHE A 216 -10.93 25.04 14.76
CA PHE A 216 -11.34 25.39 13.40
C PHE A 216 -10.14 25.53 12.46
N LEU A 217 -9.08 26.21 12.91
CA LEU A 217 -7.85 26.38 12.12
C LEU A 217 -7.17 25.04 11.81
N LYS A 218 -7.14 24.14 12.78
CA LYS A 218 -6.63 22.77 12.63
C LYS A 218 -7.46 21.98 11.62
N ALA A 219 -8.80 21.97 11.77
CA ALA A 219 -9.68 21.34 10.81
C ALA A 219 -9.53 21.94 9.39
N LEU A 220 -9.33 23.26 9.27
CA LEU A 220 -9.14 23.93 7.99
C LEU A 220 -7.80 23.54 7.33
N ALA A 221 -6.72 23.42 8.10
CA ALA A 221 -5.42 22.97 7.61
C ALA A 221 -5.48 21.53 7.08
N HIS A 222 -6.14 20.63 7.82
CA HIS A 222 -6.32 19.24 7.38
C HIS A 222 -7.28 19.12 6.18
N ALA A 223 -8.34 19.96 6.12
CA ALA A 223 -9.23 20.04 4.96
C ALA A 223 -8.49 20.48 3.68
N LYS A 224 -7.55 21.44 3.78
CA LYS A 224 -6.70 21.85 2.65
C LYS A 224 -5.73 20.75 2.21
N ARG A 225 -5.23 19.95 3.15
CA ARG A 225 -4.35 18.80 2.87
C ARG A 225 -5.09 17.64 2.21
N SER A 226 -6.39 17.48 2.49
CA SER A 226 -7.23 16.47 1.84
C SER A 226 -8.64 16.99 1.51
N PRO A 227 -8.82 17.56 0.29
CA PRO A 227 -10.12 18.00 -0.20
C PRO A 227 -11.16 16.87 -0.28
N LYS A 228 -10.72 15.64 -0.59
CA LYS A 228 -11.57 14.45 -0.62
C LYS A 228 -12.11 14.11 0.77
N GLY A 229 -11.27 14.19 1.80
CA GLY A 229 -11.67 14.01 3.20
C GLY A 229 -12.75 15.02 3.59
N ALA A 230 -12.50 16.31 3.34
CA ALA A 230 -13.46 17.38 3.62
C ALA A 230 -14.80 17.18 2.88
N SER A 231 -14.77 16.81 1.60
CA SER A 231 -15.97 16.53 0.80
C SER A 231 -16.78 15.35 1.36
N ARG A 232 -16.12 14.27 1.81
CA ARG A 232 -16.80 13.11 2.43
C ARG A 232 -17.51 13.51 3.72
N VAL A 233 -16.85 14.29 4.57
CA VAL A 233 -17.47 14.78 5.82
C VAL A 233 -18.67 15.68 5.49
N ALA A 234 -18.51 16.66 4.60
CA ALA A 234 -19.59 17.56 4.20
C ALA A 234 -20.79 16.79 3.63
N LYS A 235 -20.55 15.77 2.78
CA LYS A 235 -21.62 14.93 2.24
C LYS A 235 -22.33 14.11 3.32
N ALA A 236 -21.57 13.47 4.21
CA ALA A 236 -22.12 12.65 5.30
C ALA A 236 -22.96 13.51 6.25
N PHE A 237 -22.41 14.63 6.71
CA PHE A 237 -23.10 15.52 7.64
C PHE A 237 -24.31 16.23 7.02
N ARG A 238 -24.25 16.73 5.78
CA ARG A 238 -25.44 17.31 5.11
C ARG A 238 -26.59 16.30 5.04
N SER A 239 -26.29 15.05 4.72
CA SER A 239 -27.31 13.99 4.67
C SER A 239 -27.90 13.67 6.05
N GLY A 240 -27.05 13.59 7.07
CA GLY A 240 -27.47 13.37 8.46
C GLY A 240 -28.27 14.55 9.03
N TRP A 241 -27.78 15.77 8.85
CA TRP A 241 -28.42 17.00 9.36
C TRP A 241 -29.72 17.29 8.65
N SER A 242 -29.83 17.10 7.33
CA SER A 242 -31.11 17.23 6.62
C SER A 242 -32.17 16.28 7.20
N THR A 243 -31.77 15.06 7.56
CA THR A 243 -32.67 14.06 8.16
C THR A 243 -33.05 14.45 9.59
N MET A 244 -32.10 14.90 10.40
CA MET A 244 -32.34 15.38 11.77
C MET A 244 -33.23 16.63 11.78
N PHE A 245 -32.98 17.62 10.92
CA PHE A 245 -33.81 18.83 10.83
C PHE A 245 -35.20 18.52 10.31
N LYS A 246 -35.38 17.58 9.37
CA LYS A 246 -36.73 17.11 8.96
C LYS A 246 -37.47 16.51 10.15
N LYS A 247 -36.83 15.66 10.94
CA LYS A 247 -37.42 15.03 12.11
C LYS A 247 -37.71 16.04 13.22
N ALA A 248 -36.74 16.88 13.58
CA ALA A 248 -36.90 17.92 14.59
C ALA A 248 -37.99 18.94 14.19
N ARG A 249 -38.09 19.28 12.91
CA ARG A 249 -39.16 20.14 12.38
C ARG A 249 -40.52 19.45 12.48
N GLN A 250 -40.62 18.16 12.17
CA GLN A 250 -41.85 17.38 12.36
C GLN A 250 -42.24 17.30 13.84
N ASP A 251 -41.30 17.00 14.73
CA ASP A 251 -41.52 16.88 16.17
C ASP A 251 -41.92 18.24 16.79
N ALA A 252 -41.29 19.33 16.35
CA ALA A 252 -41.66 20.68 16.77
C ALA A 252 -43.07 21.06 16.29
N PHE A 253 -43.43 20.74 15.04
CA PHE A 253 -44.79 20.97 14.55
C PHE A 253 -45.84 20.10 15.25
N GLN A 254 -45.49 18.87 15.63
CA GLN A 254 -46.37 18.02 16.43
C GLN A 254 -46.62 18.59 17.82
N ARG A 255 -45.56 19.01 18.53
CA ARG A 255 -45.69 19.65 19.85
C ARG A 255 -46.55 20.90 19.81
N VAL A 256 -46.28 21.80 18.86
CA VAL A 256 -47.10 23.00 18.67
C VAL A 256 -48.55 22.63 18.33
N GLY A 257 -48.77 21.62 17.47
CA GLY A 257 -50.10 21.13 17.15
C GLY A 257 -50.86 20.58 18.36
N ASP A 258 -50.18 19.88 19.26
CA ASP A 258 -50.77 19.34 20.48
C ASP A 258 -51.07 20.42 21.52
N ASP A 259 -50.18 21.40 21.68
CA ASP A 259 -50.40 22.59 22.53
C ASP A 259 -51.62 23.40 22.05
N PHE A 260 -51.76 23.58 20.73
CA PHE A 260 -52.93 24.26 20.15
C PHE A 260 -54.21 23.44 20.28
N ARG A 261 -54.17 22.11 20.12
CA ARG A 261 -55.33 21.24 20.35
C ARG A 261 -55.81 21.31 21.79
N LEU A 262 -54.87 21.34 22.74
CA LEU A 262 -55.17 21.52 24.16
C LEU A 262 -55.84 22.88 24.39
N ALA A 263 -55.27 23.96 23.85
CA ALA A 263 -55.85 25.31 23.93
C ALA A 263 -57.25 25.42 23.30
N THR A 264 -57.49 24.71 22.20
CA THR A 264 -58.79 24.71 21.51
C THR A 264 -59.84 23.95 22.32
N LYS A 265 -59.43 22.90 23.04
CA LYS A 265 -60.31 22.14 23.93
C LYS A 265 -60.71 22.99 25.13
N THR A 266 -59.77 23.64 25.79
CA THR A 266 -60.06 24.58 26.90
C THR A 266 -60.95 25.74 26.47
N LEU A 267 -60.75 26.30 25.27
CA LEU A 267 -61.64 27.33 24.73
C LEU A 267 -63.07 26.83 24.50
N LYS A 268 -63.25 25.60 24.00
CA LYS A 268 -64.58 24.99 23.83
C LYS A 268 -65.25 24.73 25.18
N ASP A 269 -64.51 24.21 26.14
CA ASP A 269 -65.02 23.93 27.49
C ASP A 269 -65.44 25.24 28.19
N ALA A 270 -64.65 26.31 28.04
CA ALA A 270 -65.01 27.65 28.52
C ALA A 270 -66.26 28.22 27.81
N THR A 271 -66.39 27.99 26.50
CA THR A 271 -67.58 28.43 25.74
C THR A 271 -68.85 27.69 26.18
N VAL A 272 -68.76 26.39 26.48
CA VAL A 272 -69.87 25.61 27.03
C VAL A 272 -70.26 26.10 28.42
N LEU A 273 -69.27 26.40 29.27
CA LEU A 273 -69.49 27.02 30.59
C LEU A 273 -70.19 28.37 30.48
N LEU A 274 -69.72 29.25 29.60
CA LEU A 274 -70.32 30.57 29.36
C LEU A 274 -71.73 30.47 28.77
N SER A 275 -72.00 29.50 27.90
CA SER A 275 -73.34 29.23 27.38
C SER A 275 -74.31 28.73 28.47
N ASN A 276 -73.83 27.86 29.37
CA ASN A 276 -74.62 27.39 30.50
C ASN A 276 -74.91 28.50 31.51
N ILE A 277 -73.95 29.41 31.75
CA ILE A 277 -74.13 30.61 32.56
C ILE A 277 -75.10 31.59 31.87
N GLY A 278 -74.99 31.79 30.55
CA GLY A 278 -75.89 32.64 29.77
C GLY A 278 -77.35 32.16 29.76
N ARG A 279 -77.59 30.84 29.80
CA ARG A 279 -78.93 30.27 29.99
C ARG A 279 -79.55 30.62 31.34
N ALA A 280 -78.74 30.87 32.37
CA ALA A 280 -79.23 31.28 33.69
C ALA A 280 -79.49 32.80 33.81
N LEU A 281 -78.93 33.63 32.91
CA LEU A 281 -78.94 35.10 33.04
C LEU A 281 -79.80 35.84 31.98
N GLY A 282 -80.48 35.13 31.09
CA GLY A 282 -81.49 35.71 30.18
C GLY A 282 -80.95 36.22 28.83
N PRO A 283 -81.86 36.62 27.91
CA PRO A 283 -81.63 36.64 26.47
C PRO A 283 -80.59 37.66 25.95
N GLY A 284 -80.19 38.65 26.76
CA GLY A 284 -79.18 39.64 26.37
C GLY A 284 -77.74 39.10 26.29
N PHE A 285 -77.40 38.07 27.07
CA PHE A 285 -76.02 37.55 27.17
C PHE A 285 -75.68 36.54 26.07
N SER A 286 -76.68 35.92 25.44
CA SER A 286 -76.49 34.88 24.42
C SER A 286 -75.92 35.42 23.10
N ALA A 287 -76.09 36.71 22.81
CA ALA A 287 -75.62 37.33 21.57
C ALA A 287 -74.07 37.46 21.55
N ASP A 288 -73.47 37.81 22.69
CA ASP A 288 -72.02 37.99 22.82
C ASP A 288 -71.25 36.66 22.86
N VAL A 289 -71.89 35.55 23.23
CA VAL A 289 -71.26 34.22 23.14
C VAL A 289 -71.17 33.72 21.68
N GLY A 290 -72.08 34.17 20.82
CA GLY A 290 -72.06 33.84 19.38
C GLY A 290 -70.85 34.42 18.64
N THR A 291 -70.34 35.57 19.07
CA THR A 291 -69.15 36.20 18.46
C THR A 291 -67.86 35.44 18.79
N LEU A 292 -67.75 34.79 19.95
CA LEU A 292 -66.61 33.93 20.30
C LEU A 292 -66.54 32.65 19.46
N SER A 293 -67.70 32.04 19.17
CA SER A 293 -67.80 30.88 18.28
C SER A 293 -67.33 31.21 16.86
N THR A 294 -67.71 32.38 16.34
CA THR A 294 -67.28 32.83 15.01
C THR A 294 -65.78 33.18 14.95
N LEU A 295 -65.18 33.65 16.05
CA LEU A 295 -63.74 33.84 16.17
C LEU A 295 -62.97 32.52 16.11
N THR A 296 -63.49 31.46 16.76
CA THR A 296 -62.87 30.13 16.75
C THR A 296 -62.90 29.50 15.34
N GLU A 297 -63.99 29.68 14.60
CA GLU A 297 -64.06 29.23 13.20
C GLU A 297 -63.15 30.05 12.27
N ARG A 298 -62.98 31.36 12.50
CA ARG A 298 -62.00 32.18 11.77
C ARG A 298 -60.56 31.74 12.03
N LEU A 299 -60.20 31.43 13.28
CA LEU A 299 -58.88 30.91 13.64
C LEU A 299 -58.59 29.54 13.00
N LYS A 300 -59.57 28.64 12.93
CA LYS A 300 -59.42 27.37 12.19
C LYS A 300 -59.16 27.59 10.70
N LYS A 301 -59.84 28.56 10.09
CA LYS A 301 -59.78 28.82 8.66
C LYS A 301 -58.46 29.49 8.23
N THR A 302 -57.90 30.38 9.06
CA THR A 302 -56.57 30.97 8.83
C THR A 302 -55.45 29.94 8.97
N LEU A 303 -55.61 28.95 9.85
CA LEU A 303 -54.70 27.81 10.00
C LEU A 303 -54.74 26.84 8.82
N ALA A 304 -55.93 26.47 8.31
CA ALA A 304 -56.06 25.61 7.13
C ALA A 304 -55.44 26.23 5.86
N ALA A 305 -55.35 27.56 5.82
CA ALA A 305 -54.71 28.31 4.73
C ALA A 305 -53.19 28.47 4.90
N GLY A 306 -52.58 27.93 5.97
CA GLY A 306 -51.12 27.94 6.18
C GLY A 306 -50.50 29.34 6.38
N LYS A 307 -51.32 30.36 6.66
CA LYS A 307 -50.85 31.74 6.87
C LYS A 307 -50.69 32.03 8.35
N ILE A 308 -49.59 31.59 8.94
CA ILE A 308 -49.12 32.13 10.21
C ILE A 308 -47.66 32.56 10.02
N SER A 309 -47.46 33.87 9.90
CA SER A 309 -46.15 34.49 10.06
C SER A 309 -45.85 34.58 11.55
N TYR A 310 -44.72 34.01 11.96
CA TYR A 310 -44.19 34.14 13.31
C TYR A 310 -43.52 35.50 13.43
N GLU A 311 -44.25 36.52 13.91
CA GLU A 311 -43.59 37.75 14.37
C GLU A 311 -42.92 37.47 15.72
N ARG A 312 -41.58 37.51 15.69
CA ARG A 312 -40.72 37.48 16.87
C ARG A 312 -41.04 38.72 17.70
N SER A 313 -41.76 38.56 18.81
CA SER A 313 -41.92 39.64 19.78
C SER A 313 -40.52 40.02 20.31
N GLU A 314 -40.05 41.21 19.93
CA GLU A 314 -38.88 41.80 20.56
C GLU A 314 -39.15 41.93 22.06
N ASN A 315 -38.26 41.30 22.83
CA ASN A 315 -38.29 41.32 24.28
C ASN A 315 -37.99 42.75 24.73
N LYS A 316 -39.04 43.49 25.14
CA LYS A 316 -38.91 44.82 25.71
C LYS A 316 -38.07 44.69 26.99
N LYS A 317 -36.82 45.17 26.96
CA LYS A 317 -35.96 45.27 28.14
C LYS A 317 -36.69 46.09 29.21
N ILE A 318 -37.11 45.42 30.27
CA ILE A 318 -37.53 46.07 31.51
C ILE A 318 -36.23 46.53 32.19
N THR A 319 -36.02 47.84 32.24
CA THR A 319 -34.94 48.45 33.02
C THR A 319 -35.27 48.41 34.51
N PRO A 320 -34.27 48.36 35.41
CA PRO A 320 -34.48 48.01 36.82
C PRO A 320 -35.01 49.12 37.74
N GLU A 321 -35.66 50.17 37.22
CA GLU A 321 -36.07 51.33 38.05
C GLU A 321 -37.57 51.43 38.39
N ASP A 322 -38.46 50.64 37.77
CA ASP A 322 -39.92 50.76 38.03
C ASP A 322 -40.44 49.85 39.15
N ARG A 323 -39.59 49.49 40.12
CA ARG A 323 -39.97 48.63 41.25
C ARG A 323 -39.68 49.25 42.62
N TYR A 324 -39.95 50.54 42.80
CA TYR A 324 -40.26 51.12 44.11
C TYR A 324 -41.14 52.35 43.92
N LEU A 325 -42.42 52.23 44.32
CA LEU A 325 -43.34 53.27 44.82
C LEU A 325 -44.79 52.77 44.64
N ARG A 326 -45.15 51.78 45.47
CA ARG A 326 -46.51 51.58 45.97
C ARG A 326 -46.38 51.37 47.48
N GLU A 327 -46.41 52.48 48.21
CA GLU A 327 -47.17 52.60 49.46
C GLU A 327 -48.27 53.63 49.20
#